data_AF-A0A1X0NY95-F1
#
_entry.id   AF-A0A1X0NY95-F1
#
_cell.length_a   1.000
_cell.length_b   1.000
_cell.length_c   1.000
_cell.angle_alpha   90.00
_cell.angle_beta   90.00
_cell.angle_gamma   90.00
#
_symmetry.space_group_name_H-M   'P 1'
#
loop_
_entity.id
_entity.type
_entity.pdbx_description
1 polymer ?
#
loop_
_entity_poly.entity_id
_entity_poly.type
_entity_poly.pdbx_seq_one_letter_code
_entity_poly.pdbx_strand_id
1 'polypeptide(L)'
;MYARFRTRSKFYKRPERTLRAYNVNPNMLRRPKVKPGLLSGIYSDETVDLRDRERLELLESLRHPRERDFYQDHTYHNQWIRRDLEKHQKVELAARYRFFAPDYVITPWVWYPGDVVEVVTGEGVGQRGTIIAVVKYKNEIVVQNVNVQDVVIPASETRPEQVVQREHPIHVNRVRHVDPSTNTLCQLELVKVRNKETGELEEKRISLESGVLLPIPPLENNVEVGDPLKDTPIQDADESTYDAEAEMALLVEKRLHAMENYFVKSLQKSYAFHEPLRVRNAEDMRAFQVDVVEAASAALAEKLVADDSSSLPAWWKEAVAPHVEEVEEELRATAEREAAAAAAAAAEVETEAGYGVDTNDDSDSDSDDDEGEGEEEGEEISRTHEGK
;
A
#
# COMPACT_ATOMS: atom_id res chain seq x y z
N MET A 1 -62.07 41.03 19.85
CA MET A 1 -61.98 39.89 20.81
C MET A 1 -60.72 39.12 20.48
N TYR A 2 -59.82 38.85 21.44
CA TYR A 2 -58.53 38.18 21.17
C TYR A 2 -58.60 36.66 21.34
N ALA A 3 -57.81 35.92 20.57
CA ALA A 3 -57.65 34.48 20.73
C ALA A 3 -56.98 34.13 22.06
N ARG A 4 -57.37 33.01 22.68
CA ARG A 4 -56.74 32.53 23.91
C ARG A 4 -55.38 31.90 23.56
N PHE A 5 -54.31 32.59 23.91
CA PHE A 5 -52.95 32.06 23.83
C PHE A 5 -52.44 31.67 25.22
N ARG A 6 -51.80 30.49 25.34
CA ARG A 6 -51.16 30.00 26.56
C ARG A 6 -49.76 29.49 26.27
N THR A 7 -48.77 30.01 27.00
CA THR A 7 -47.40 29.52 26.92
C THR A 7 -47.33 28.07 27.42
N ARG A 8 -46.63 27.22 26.66
CA ARG A 8 -46.46 25.80 27.01
C ARG A 8 -45.17 25.63 27.79
N SER A 9 -45.26 25.05 28.99
CA SER A 9 -44.07 24.77 29.82
C SER A 9 -43.04 23.87 29.14
N LYS A 10 -43.48 22.97 28.23
CA LYS A 10 -42.59 22.11 27.43
C LYS A 10 -41.65 22.88 26.51
N PHE A 11 -42.01 24.11 26.09
CA PHE A 11 -41.11 24.96 25.31
C PHE A 11 -40.10 25.70 26.18
N TYR A 12 -40.45 25.94 27.46
CA TYR A 12 -39.54 26.54 28.42
C TYR A 12 -38.52 25.53 28.98
N LYS A 13 -38.98 24.32 29.35
CA LYS A 13 -38.11 23.26 29.90
C LYS A 13 -38.52 21.88 29.38
N ARG A 14 -37.60 21.24 28.65
CA ARG A 14 -37.73 19.86 28.15
C ARG A 14 -36.42 19.11 28.38
N PRO A 15 -36.25 18.40 29.51
CA PRO A 15 -35.06 17.60 29.74
C PRO A 15 -34.98 16.45 28.74
N GLU A 16 -33.76 15.96 28.53
CA GLU A 16 -33.51 14.78 27.72
C GLU A 16 -34.19 13.54 28.31
N ARG A 17 -34.39 12.53 27.45
CA ARG A 17 -34.88 11.23 27.91
C ARG A 17 -33.76 10.49 28.63
N THR A 18 -34.11 9.76 29.68
CA THR A 18 -33.17 8.90 30.40
C THR A 18 -32.51 7.90 29.43
N LEU A 19 -31.18 7.92 29.38
CA LEU A 19 -30.40 6.99 28.58
C LEU A 19 -30.55 5.56 29.09
N ARG A 20 -30.25 4.60 28.21
CA ARG A 20 -30.25 3.17 28.56
C ARG A 20 -28.84 2.75 28.95
N ALA A 21 -28.67 2.28 30.18
CA ALA A 21 -27.44 1.63 30.58
C ALA A 21 -27.23 0.36 29.74
N TYR A 22 -26.08 0.26 29.06
CA TYR A 22 -25.72 -0.89 28.20
C TYR A 22 -26.77 -1.22 27.12
N ASN A 23 -27.52 -0.22 26.63
CA ASN A 23 -28.64 -0.42 25.69
C ASN A 23 -29.78 -1.32 26.22
N VAL A 24 -29.85 -1.57 27.53
CA VAL A 24 -30.88 -2.40 28.16
C VAL A 24 -32.08 -1.55 28.56
N ASN A 25 -33.28 -2.01 28.23
CA ASN A 25 -34.51 -1.43 28.77
C ASN A 25 -34.97 -2.26 29.99
N PRO A 26 -35.06 -1.67 31.19
CA PRO A 26 -35.28 -2.42 32.44
C PRO A 26 -36.59 -3.22 32.45
N ASN A 27 -37.62 -2.78 31.74
CA ASN A 27 -38.95 -3.41 31.73
C ASN A 27 -39.26 -4.17 30.43
N MET A 28 -38.25 -4.47 29.60
CA MET A 28 -38.47 -5.14 28.30
C MET A 28 -39.19 -6.48 28.44
N LEU A 29 -38.80 -7.30 29.43
CA LEU A 29 -39.37 -8.62 29.68
C LEU A 29 -40.70 -8.59 30.45
N ARG A 30 -41.04 -7.44 31.05
CA ARG A 30 -42.28 -7.28 31.84
C ARG A 30 -43.43 -6.69 31.03
N ARG A 31 -43.13 -5.86 30.02
CA ARG A 31 -44.13 -5.13 29.24
C ARG A 31 -44.56 -5.93 28.00
N PRO A 32 -45.81 -5.78 27.53
CA PRO A 32 -46.22 -6.37 26.26
C PRO A 32 -45.50 -5.70 25.08
N LYS A 33 -45.24 -6.48 24.03
CA LYS A 33 -44.63 -5.99 22.78
C LYS A 33 -45.69 -5.36 21.88
N VAL A 34 -46.01 -4.09 22.13
CA VAL A 34 -46.95 -3.27 21.32
C VAL A 34 -46.18 -2.11 20.68
N LYS A 35 -46.61 -1.65 19.48
CA LYS A 35 -46.02 -0.49 18.81
C LYS A 35 -46.02 0.73 19.76
N PRO A 36 -44.87 1.41 19.96
CA PRO A 36 -44.82 2.59 20.80
C PRO A 36 -45.77 3.67 20.26
N GLY A 37 -46.50 4.34 21.15
CA GLY A 37 -47.49 5.36 20.78
C GLY A 37 -48.93 4.92 21.04
N LEU A 38 -49.29 3.69 20.66
CA LEU A 38 -50.67 3.19 20.72
C LEU A 38 -51.26 3.24 22.14
N LEU A 39 -50.56 2.65 23.12
CA LEU A 39 -51.00 2.67 24.52
C LEU A 39 -50.96 4.07 25.16
N SER A 40 -50.17 5.00 24.59
CA SER A 40 -50.09 6.39 25.06
C SER A 40 -51.10 7.32 24.36
N GLY A 41 -51.90 6.81 23.42
CA GLY A 41 -52.88 7.60 22.66
C GLY A 41 -52.28 8.44 21.53
N ILE A 42 -51.05 8.14 21.09
CA ILE A 42 -50.42 8.79 19.92
C ILE A 42 -50.67 7.91 18.71
N TYR A 43 -51.46 8.42 17.77
CA TYR A 43 -51.85 7.74 16.53
C TYR A 43 -51.91 8.77 15.39
N SER A 44 -51.57 8.33 14.19
CA SER A 44 -51.66 9.10 12.95
C SER A 44 -52.11 8.17 11.83
N ASP A 45 -53.11 8.61 11.05
CA ASP A 45 -53.56 7.92 9.84
C ASP A 45 -52.51 8.03 8.75
N GLU A 46 -51.97 9.25 8.57
CA GLU A 46 -50.91 9.57 7.63
C GLU A 46 -49.78 10.29 8.37
N THR A 47 -48.54 9.95 8.03
CA THR A 47 -47.34 10.63 8.57
C THR A 47 -46.60 11.26 7.42
N VAL A 48 -46.61 12.60 7.36
CA VAL A 48 -45.91 13.39 6.34
C VAL A 48 -44.62 13.94 6.94
N ASP A 49 -43.47 13.50 6.43
CA ASP A 49 -42.15 14.01 6.81
C ASP A 49 -41.63 15.00 5.77
N LEU A 50 -41.39 16.25 6.19
CA LEU A 50 -40.90 17.30 5.29
C LEU A 50 -39.42 17.12 4.92
N ARG A 51 -38.71 16.16 5.53
CA ARG A 51 -37.30 15.85 5.22
C ARG A 51 -37.15 14.94 4.01
N ASP A 52 -38.22 14.31 3.56
CA ASP A 52 -38.19 13.41 2.42
C ASP A 52 -38.02 14.17 1.11
N ARG A 53 -37.32 13.55 0.15
CA ARG A 53 -37.04 14.16 -1.16
C ARG A 53 -38.31 14.60 -1.90
N GLU A 54 -39.37 13.81 -1.81
CA GLU A 54 -40.67 14.09 -2.46
C GLU A 54 -41.34 15.36 -1.95
N ARG A 55 -40.98 15.82 -0.74
CA ARG A 55 -41.60 16.97 -0.07
C ARG A 55 -40.69 18.20 -0.04
N LEU A 56 -39.54 18.14 -0.71
CA LEU A 56 -38.59 19.26 -0.74
C LEU A 56 -39.23 20.53 -1.28
N GLU A 57 -40.01 20.45 -2.38
CA GLU A 57 -40.71 21.62 -2.95
C GLU A 57 -41.70 22.26 -1.96
N LEU A 58 -42.42 21.42 -1.21
CA LEU A 58 -43.38 21.86 -0.23
C LEU A 58 -42.65 22.54 0.93
N LEU A 59 -41.57 21.94 1.41
CA LEU A 59 -40.71 22.53 2.44
C LEU A 59 -40.18 23.90 2.00
N GLU A 60 -39.60 24.00 0.80
CA GLU A 60 -39.04 25.26 0.29
C GLU A 60 -40.13 26.33 0.08
N SER A 61 -41.34 25.94 -0.33
CA SER A 61 -42.47 26.88 -0.45
C SER A 61 -42.95 27.43 0.90
N LEU A 62 -42.76 26.68 1.99
CA LEU A 62 -43.11 27.10 3.35
C LEU A 62 -42.05 28.01 3.97
N ARG A 63 -40.81 27.98 3.46
CA ARG A 63 -39.72 28.83 3.96
C ARG A 63 -39.91 30.28 3.52
N HIS A 64 -39.50 31.20 4.39
CA HIS A 64 -39.65 32.62 4.09
C HIS A 64 -38.57 33.08 3.09
N PRO A 65 -38.90 33.79 1.99
CA PRO A 65 -37.92 34.19 0.96
C PRO A 65 -36.74 35.06 1.43
N ARG A 66 -36.76 35.57 2.66
CA ARG A 66 -35.66 36.34 3.26
C ARG A 66 -34.58 35.45 3.88
N GLU A 67 -34.90 34.20 4.20
CA GLU A 67 -33.94 33.22 4.69
C GLU A 67 -33.18 32.68 3.48
N ARG A 68 -31.91 33.05 3.35
CA ARG A 68 -31.07 32.64 2.22
C ARG A 68 -30.13 31.52 2.65
N ASP A 69 -30.05 30.50 1.82
CA ASP A 69 -29.13 29.38 2.01
C ASP A 69 -27.88 29.58 1.14
N PHE A 70 -26.70 29.55 1.76
CA PHE A 70 -25.41 29.59 1.05
C PHE A 70 -24.93 28.17 0.72
N TYR A 71 -23.93 28.04 -0.16
CA TYR A 71 -23.32 26.75 -0.54
C TYR A 71 -24.27 25.77 -1.26
N GLN A 72 -25.10 26.29 -2.17
CA GLN A 72 -26.04 25.47 -2.95
C GLN A 72 -25.32 24.61 -4.01
N ASP A 73 -24.37 25.19 -4.74
CA ASP A 73 -23.66 24.52 -5.84
C ASP A 73 -22.22 24.11 -5.50
N HIS A 74 -21.65 24.67 -4.43
CA HIS A 74 -20.29 24.40 -3.98
C HIS A 74 -20.23 24.30 -2.46
N THR A 75 -19.23 23.61 -1.92
CA THR A 75 -18.99 23.49 -0.48
C THR A 75 -17.69 24.18 -0.09
N TYR A 76 -17.67 24.78 1.09
CA TYR A 76 -16.45 25.42 1.61
C TYR A 76 -15.27 24.44 1.75
N HIS A 77 -15.51 23.25 2.29
CA HIS A 77 -14.50 22.22 2.45
C HIS A 77 -14.41 21.31 1.22
N ASN A 78 -13.19 20.86 0.88
CA ASN A 78 -12.97 19.87 -0.16
C ASN A 78 -13.64 18.52 0.20
N GLN A 79 -14.57 18.09 -0.65
CA GLN A 79 -15.34 16.86 -0.51
C GLN A 79 -14.57 15.61 -0.97
N TRP A 80 -13.48 15.79 -1.74
CA TRP A 80 -12.69 14.70 -2.33
C TRP A 80 -11.59 14.15 -1.41
N ILE A 81 -11.60 14.56 -0.14
CA ILE A 81 -10.71 14.01 0.89
C ILE A 81 -11.41 12.80 1.52
N ARG A 82 -10.75 11.64 1.50
CA ARG A 82 -11.26 10.39 2.10
C ARG A 82 -11.45 10.59 3.61
N ARG A 83 -12.69 10.50 4.08
CA ARG A 83 -13.07 10.63 5.49
C ARG A 83 -13.90 9.44 5.94
N ASP A 84 -13.91 9.23 7.25
CA ASP A 84 -14.71 8.21 7.90
C ASP A 84 -16.19 8.60 7.98
N LEU A 85 -17.05 7.58 7.93
CA LEU A 85 -18.49 7.72 8.17
C LEU A 85 -18.80 7.90 9.66
N GLU A 86 -20.03 8.33 9.95
CA GLU A 86 -20.52 8.39 11.32
C GLU A 86 -20.59 7.01 11.98
N LYS A 87 -20.49 6.97 13.31
CA LYS A 87 -20.47 5.71 14.07
C LYS A 87 -21.70 4.84 13.81
N HIS A 88 -22.89 5.44 13.72
CA HIS A 88 -24.12 4.69 13.49
C HIS A 88 -24.16 4.07 12.08
N GLN A 89 -23.68 4.80 11.06
CA GLN A 89 -23.55 4.32 9.68
C GLN A 89 -22.56 3.14 9.59
N LYS A 90 -21.41 3.23 10.28
CA LYS A 90 -20.45 2.12 10.35
C LYS A 90 -21.06 0.87 10.99
N VAL A 91 -21.84 1.04 12.06
CA VAL A 91 -22.55 -0.07 12.73
C VAL A 91 -23.59 -0.70 11.81
N GLU A 92 -24.34 0.11 11.05
CA GLU A 92 -25.31 -0.38 10.07
C GLU A 92 -24.64 -1.16 8.94
N LEU A 93 -23.51 -0.66 8.41
CA LEU A 93 -22.72 -1.38 7.41
C LEU A 93 -22.20 -2.72 7.94
N ALA A 94 -21.62 -2.72 9.14
CA ALA A 94 -21.11 -3.93 9.78
C ALA A 94 -22.22 -4.96 10.05
N ALA A 95 -23.42 -4.50 10.46
CA ALA A 95 -24.56 -5.38 10.69
C ALA A 95 -25.13 -5.96 9.38
N ARG A 96 -25.18 -5.17 8.30
CA ARG A 96 -25.68 -5.59 6.98
C ARG A 96 -24.73 -6.53 6.25
N TYR A 97 -23.43 -6.27 6.35
CA TYR A 97 -22.38 -6.97 5.60
C TYR A 97 -21.46 -7.78 6.52
N ARG A 98 -22.04 -8.54 7.46
CA ARG A 98 -21.26 -9.35 8.40
C ARG A 98 -20.34 -10.36 7.72
N PHE A 99 -20.73 -10.83 6.53
CA PHE A 99 -19.98 -11.82 5.74
C PHE A 99 -18.68 -11.28 5.11
N PHE A 100 -18.38 -9.98 5.24
CA PHE A 100 -17.09 -9.41 4.86
C PHE A 100 -15.96 -9.72 5.86
N ALA A 101 -16.30 -10.27 7.04
CA ALA A 101 -15.29 -10.70 7.99
C ALA A 101 -14.42 -11.83 7.38
N PRO A 102 -13.10 -11.86 7.69
CA PRO A 102 -12.25 -12.95 7.24
C PRO A 102 -12.75 -14.28 7.80
N ASP A 103 -12.59 -15.36 7.03
CA ASP A 103 -12.96 -16.73 7.40
C ASP A 103 -14.43 -16.86 7.87
N TYR A 104 -15.34 -16.03 7.35
CA TYR A 104 -16.76 -16.11 7.70
C TYR A 104 -17.43 -17.39 7.20
N VAL A 105 -16.94 -17.94 6.08
CA VAL A 105 -17.54 -19.13 5.44
C VAL A 105 -17.30 -20.37 6.29
N ILE A 106 -18.34 -21.17 6.49
CA ILE A 106 -18.25 -22.41 7.26
C ILE A 106 -17.37 -23.42 6.52
N THR A 107 -16.33 -23.90 7.20
CA THR A 107 -15.43 -24.97 6.75
C THR A 107 -15.46 -26.13 7.76
N PRO A 108 -15.66 -27.39 7.34
CA PRO A 108 -15.97 -27.84 5.98
C PRO A 108 -17.42 -27.53 5.57
N TRP A 109 -17.66 -27.39 4.27
CA TRP A 109 -18.98 -27.06 3.72
C TRP A 109 -19.74 -28.34 3.37
N VAL A 110 -20.93 -28.52 3.96
CA VAL A 110 -21.67 -29.80 3.89
C VAL A 110 -22.98 -29.68 3.11
N TRP A 111 -23.48 -28.48 2.84
CA TRP A 111 -24.81 -28.24 2.26
C TRP A 111 -24.77 -28.05 0.75
N TYR A 112 -25.38 -28.95 -0.02
CA TYR A 112 -25.38 -28.88 -1.47
C TYR A 112 -26.81 -28.87 -2.04
N PRO A 113 -27.03 -28.29 -3.23
CA PRO A 113 -28.34 -28.34 -3.86
C PRO A 113 -28.76 -29.79 -4.12
N GLY A 114 -30.05 -30.09 -3.91
CA GLY A 114 -30.61 -31.44 -4.02
C GLY A 114 -30.66 -32.23 -2.71
N ASP A 115 -29.97 -31.80 -1.65
CA ASP A 115 -30.09 -32.47 -0.34
C ASP A 115 -31.44 -32.20 0.31
N VAL A 116 -31.97 -33.21 1.02
CA VAL A 116 -33.15 -33.05 1.87
C VAL A 116 -32.73 -32.61 3.26
N VAL A 117 -33.37 -31.55 3.74
CA VAL A 117 -33.05 -30.94 5.02
C VAL A 117 -34.30 -30.58 5.81
N GLU A 118 -34.15 -30.49 7.13
CA GLU A 118 -35.22 -30.14 8.06
C GLU A 118 -34.83 -28.90 8.90
N VAL A 119 -35.78 -28.00 9.10
CA VAL A 119 -35.59 -26.81 9.95
C VAL A 119 -35.71 -27.20 11.42
N VAL A 120 -34.65 -26.96 12.20
CA VAL A 120 -34.57 -27.31 13.63
C VAL A 120 -34.93 -26.12 14.52
N THR A 121 -34.63 -24.89 14.08
CA THR A 121 -34.88 -23.68 14.89
C THR A 121 -35.43 -22.53 14.06
N GLY A 122 -36.27 -21.68 14.68
CA GLY A 122 -36.82 -20.47 14.06
C GLY A 122 -38.28 -20.63 13.63
N GLU A 123 -38.63 -20.00 12.53
CA GLU A 123 -39.95 -20.11 11.91
C GLU A 123 -39.98 -21.34 11.00
N GLY A 124 -41.06 -22.13 11.05
CA GLY A 124 -41.18 -23.35 10.25
C GLY A 124 -40.43 -24.57 10.80
N VAL A 125 -40.18 -24.64 12.12
CA VAL A 125 -39.55 -25.80 12.77
C VAL A 125 -40.30 -27.10 12.46
N GLY A 126 -39.56 -28.14 12.11
CA GLY A 126 -40.07 -29.47 11.72
C GLY A 126 -40.46 -29.58 10.25
N GLN A 127 -40.43 -28.49 9.48
CA GLN A 127 -40.66 -28.55 8.04
C GLN A 127 -39.42 -29.10 7.33
N ARG A 128 -39.68 -30.00 6.38
CA ARG A 128 -38.66 -30.62 5.52
C ARG A 128 -38.78 -30.06 4.11
N GLY A 129 -37.64 -29.91 3.44
CA GLY A 129 -37.60 -29.50 2.05
C GLY A 129 -36.24 -29.81 1.42
N THR A 130 -36.20 -29.72 0.10
CA THR A 130 -34.97 -29.90 -0.68
C THR A 130 -34.26 -28.56 -0.85
N ILE A 131 -32.93 -28.55 -0.76
CA ILE A 131 -32.13 -27.35 -1.04
C ILE A 131 -32.21 -27.04 -2.54
N ILE A 132 -32.75 -25.88 -2.89
CA ILE A 132 -32.83 -25.38 -4.28
C ILE A 132 -31.51 -24.69 -4.65
N ALA A 133 -31.04 -23.79 -3.79
CA ALA A 133 -29.87 -22.97 -4.06
C ALA A 133 -29.06 -22.77 -2.78
N VAL A 134 -27.76 -22.52 -2.96
CA VAL A 134 -26.81 -22.34 -1.87
C VAL A 134 -26.07 -21.03 -2.06
N VAL A 135 -26.11 -20.16 -1.04
CA VAL A 135 -25.37 -18.90 -0.99
C VAL A 135 -24.19 -19.08 -0.02
N LYS A 136 -23.15 -19.76 -0.51
CA LYS A 136 -22.00 -20.21 0.31
C LYS A 136 -21.32 -19.06 1.07
N TYR A 137 -21.07 -17.92 0.43
CA TYR A 137 -20.37 -16.79 1.05
C TYR A 137 -21.15 -16.13 2.20
N LYS A 138 -22.48 -16.29 2.28
CA LYS A 138 -23.31 -15.80 3.40
C LYS A 138 -23.63 -16.86 4.43
N ASN A 139 -23.27 -18.12 4.20
CA ASN A 139 -23.74 -19.27 4.98
C ASN A 139 -25.28 -19.38 4.98
N GLU A 140 -25.90 -19.19 3.82
CA GLU A 140 -27.35 -19.28 3.64
C GLU A 140 -27.73 -20.31 2.58
N ILE A 141 -28.90 -20.93 2.75
CA ILE A 141 -29.47 -21.92 1.83
C ILE A 141 -30.92 -21.55 1.52
N VAL A 142 -31.38 -21.84 0.31
CA VAL A 142 -32.77 -21.67 -0.10
C VAL A 142 -33.40 -23.05 -0.16
N VAL A 143 -34.43 -23.28 0.64
CA VAL A 143 -35.09 -24.58 0.80
C VAL A 143 -36.50 -24.50 0.24
N GLN A 144 -36.89 -25.48 -0.58
CA GLN A 144 -38.18 -25.51 -1.25
C GLN A 144 -39.37 -25.42 -0.27
N ASN A 145 -40.33 -24.54 -0.56
CA ASN A 145 -41.53 -24.29 0.24
C ASN A 145 -41.28 -23.89 1.71
N VAL A 146 -40.05 -23.50 2.08
CA VAL A 146 -39.71 -23.02 3.42
C VAL A 146 -39.32 -21.54 3.35
N ASN A 147 -39.77 -20.74 4.32
CA ASN A 147 -39.51 -19.29 4.36
C ASN A 147 -39.92 -18.57 3.06
N VAL A 148 -41.14 -18.86 2.59
CA VAL A 148 -41.73 -18.19 1.40
C VAL A 148 -42.12 -16.76 1.78
N GLN A 149 -41.65 -15.79 1.00
CA GLN A 149 -41.98 -14.38 1.19
C GLN A 149 -42.45 -13.75 -0.13
N ASP A 150 -43.23 -12.69 0.00
CA ASP A 150 -43.69 -11.89 -1.12
C ASP A 150 -42.54 -10.97 -1.58
N VAL A 151 -42.08 -11.17 -2.82
CA VAL A 151 -41.12 -10.31 -3.51
C VAL A 151 -41.88 -9.33 -4.38
N VAL A 152 -41.84 -8.06 -3.98
CA VAL A 152 -42.45 -6.96 -4.74
C VAL A 152 -41.48 -6.50 -5.82
N ILE A 153 -41.94 -6.53 -7.06
CA ILE A 153 -41.23 -6.03 -8.23
C ILE A 153 -41.81 -4.66 -8.58
N PRO A 154 -41.03 -3.55 -8.46
CA PRO A 154 -41.51 -2.22 -8.79
C PRO A 154 -42.01 -2.12 -10.23
N ALA A 155 -43.03 -1.28 -10.43
CA ALA A 155 -43.56 -0.99 -11.76
C ALA A 155 -42.51 -0.32 -12.66
N SER A 156 -42.52 -0.68 -13.94
CA SER A 156 -41.80 0.01 -15.02
C SER A 156 -42.80 0.56 -16.02
N GLU A 157 -42.36 1.39 -16.97
CA GLU A 157 -43.25 1.95 -18.02
C GLU A 157 -44.02 0.87 -18.79
N THR A 158 -43.41 -0.30 -18.96
CA THR A 158 -43.97 -1.45 -19.70
C THR A 158 -44.64 -2.50 -18.83
N ARG A 159 -44.45 -2.48 -17.50
CA ARG A 159 -44.91 -3.55 -16.60
C ARG A 159 -45.49 -2.96 -15.31
N PRO A 160 -46.73 -3.32 -14.92
CA PRO A 160 -47.28 -2.91 -13.63
C PRO A 160 -46.51 -3.53 -12.46
N GLU A 161 -46.75 -3.01 -11.25
CA GLU A 161 -46.22 -3.62 -10.03
C GLU A 161 -46.71 -5.07 -9.90
N GLN A 162 -45.80 -5.99 -9.59
CA GLN A 162 -46.11 -7.40 -9.47
C GLN A 162 -45.59 -7.95 -8.15
N VAL A 163 -46.43 -8.73 -7.47
CA VAL A 163 -46.06 -9.46 -6.26
C VAL A 163 -45.89 -10.93 -6.62
N VAL A 164 -44.69 -11.47 -6.40
CA VAL A 164 -44.35 -12.87 -6.68
C VAL A 164 -43.85 -13.53 -5.41
N GLN A 165 -44.27 -14.76 -5.15
CA GLN A 165 -43.78 -15.52 -4.01
C GLN A 165 -42.50 -16.28 -4.36
N ARG A 166 -41.49 -16.16 -3.51
CA ARG A 166 -40.24 -16.93 -3.62
C ARG A 166 -39.74 -17.34 -2.25
N GLU A 167 -39.06 -18.48 -2.20
CA GLU A 167 -38.34 -18.93 -1.00
C GLU A 167 -37.15 -18.01 -0.72
N HIS A 168 -37.06 -17.53 0.51
CA HIS A 168 -35.98 -16.68 0.95
C HIS A 168 -34.87 -17.47 1.65
N PRO A 169 -33.62 -17.00 1.61
CA PRO A 169 -32.50 -17.69 2.23
C PRO A 169 -32.70 -17.90 3.73
N ILE A 170 -32.30 -19.07 4.20
CA ILE A 170 -32.29 -19.50 5.60
C ILE A 170 -30.85 -19.71 6.01
N HIS A 171 -30.51 -19.25 7.21
CA HIS A 171 -29.18 -19.46 7.74
C HIS A 171 -28.91 -20.96 7.99
N VAL A 172 -27.76 -21.43 7.53
CA VAL A 172 -27.33 -22.83 7.58
C VAL A 172 -27.48 -23.48 8.97
N ASN A 173 -27.06 -22.80 10.04
CA ASN A 173 -27.16 -23.33 11.41
C ASN A 173 -28.58 -23.68 11.89
N ARG A 174 -29.63 -23.19 11.21
CA ARG A 174 -31.03 -23.50 11.58
C ARG A 174 -31.51 -24.82 11.02
N VAL A 175 -30.72 -25.44 10.16
CA VAL A 175 -31.12 -26.56 9.32
C VAL A 175 -30.17 -27.75 9.51
N ARG A 176 -30.71 -28.96 9.42
CA ARG A 176 -29.95 -30.22 9.52
C ARG A 176 -30.32 -31.14 8.37
N HIS A 177 -29.37 -31.98 7.96
CA HIS A 177 -29.61 -32.97 6.93
C HIS A 177 -30.54 -34.07 7.41
N VAL A 178 -31.35 -34.58 6.49
CA VAL A 178 -32.15 -35.78 6.67
C VAL A 178 -31.48 -36.89 5.88
N ASP A 179 -31.19 -38.00 6.54
CA ASP A 179 -30.57 -39.15 5.89
C ASP A 179 -31.61 -39.88 5.00
N PRO A 180 -31.30 -40.14 3.72
CA PRO A 180 -32.23 -40.79 2.80
C PRO A 180 -32.61 -42.23 3.21
N SER A 181 -31.78 -42.92 3.99
CA SER A 181 -32.03 -44.29 4.42
C SER A 181 -32.93 -44.39 5.64
N THR A 182 -32.69 -43.53 6.64
CA THR A 182 -33.40 -43.54 7.92
C THR A 182 -34.58 -42.56 7.97
N ASN A 183 -34.62 -41.57 7.06
CA ASN A 183 -35.57 -40.44 7.05
C ASN A 183 -35.62 -39.65 8.37
N THR A 184 -34.54 -39.74 9.15
CA THR A 184 -34.34 -39.00 10.39
C THR A 184 -33.22 -37.98 10.23
N LEU A 185 -33.19 -37.01 11.13
CA LEU A 185 -32.11 -36.04 11.24
C LEU A 185 -30.77 -36.78 11.42
N CYS A 186 -29.75 -36.37 10.67
CA CYS A 186 -28.41 -36.94 10.78
C CYS A 186 -27.34 -35.86 10.84
N GLN A 187 -26.18 -36.25 11.38
CA GLN A 187 -24.95 -35.46 11.30
C GLN A 187 -24.10 -36.01 10.16
N LEU A 188 -23.69 -35.11 9.27
CA LEU A 188 -22.82 -35.41 8.14
C LEU A 188 -21.39 -34.94 8.42
N GLU A 189 -20.41 -35.73 8.03
CA GLU A 189 -18.98 -35.38 8.05
C GLU A 189 -18.37 -35.57 6.65
N LEU A 190 -17.36 -34.77 6.29
CA LEU A 190 -16.61 -34.96 5.06
C LEU A 190 -15.57 -36.08 5.22
N VAL A 191 -15.55 -37.01 4.27
CA VAL A 191 -14.62 -38.15 4.20
C VAL A 191 -14.04 -38.22 2.79
N LYS A 192 -12.73 -38.49 2.71
CA LYS A 192 -12.04 -38.74 1.45
C LYS A 192 -12.15 -40.22 1.10
N VAL A 193 -12.76 -40.51 -0.04
CA VAL A 193 -12.95 -41.88 -0.53
C VAL A 193 -12.28 -41.99 -1.89
N ARG A 194 -11.46 -43.03 -2.07
CA ARG A 194 -10.88 -43.32 -3.38
C ARG A 194 -11.95 -43.88 -4.30
N ASN A 195 -12.21 -43.22 -5.42
CA ASN A 195 -13.11 -43.73 -6.43
C ASN A 195 -12.49 -44.97 -7.09
N LYS A 196 -13.28 -46.03 -7.27
CA LYS A 196 -12.82 -47.31 -7.82
C LYS A 196 -12.60 -47.22 -9.33
N GLU A 197 -13.31 -46.33 -10.02
CA GLU A 197 -13.27 -46.20 -11.48
C GLU A 197 -12.17 -45.24 -11.94
N THR A 198 -12.15 -44.02 -11.38
CA THR A 198 -11.15 -42.99 -11.76
C THR A 198 -9.84 -43.14 -11.00
N GLY A 199 -9.84 -43.83 -9.85
CA GLY A 199 -8.67 -43.98 -8.98
C GLY A 199 -8.31 -42.72 -8.18
N GLU A 200 -9.02 -41.61 -8.41
CA GLU A 200 -8.87 -40.32 -7.75
C GLU A 200 -9.47 -40.31 -6.34
N LEU A 201 -8.98 -39.42 -5.48
CA LEU A 201 -9.51 -39.19 -4.14
C LEU A 201 -10.63 -38.15 -4.21
N GLU A 202 -11.86 -38.59 -4.02
CA GLU A 202 -13.04 -37.72 -4.00
C GLU A 202 -13.48 -37.43 -2.56
N GLU A 203 -13.91 -36.21 -2.31
CA GLU A 203 -14.57 -35.84 -1.06
C GLU A 203 -16.06 -36.21 -1.14
N LYS A 204 -16.50 -37.02 -0.18
CA LYS A 204 -17.90 -37.43 -0.01
C LYS A 204 -18.35 -37.11 1.41
N ARG A 205 -19.65 -37.03 1.62
CA ARG A 205 -20.24 -36.74 2.93
C ARG A 205 -20.78 -38.06 3.50
N ILE A 206 -20.36 -38.44 4.71
CA ILE A 206 -20.87 -39.64 5.38
C ILE A 206 -21.89 -39.25 6.44
N SER A 207 -23.01 -39.97 6.52
CA SER A 207 -23.91 -39.93 7.66
C SER A 207 -23.33 -40.76 8.80
N LEU A 208 -23.12 -40.16 9.98
CA LEU A 208 -22.57 -40.87 11.14
C LEU A 208 -23.50 -41.97 11.67
N GLU A 209 -24.82 -41.76 11.56
CA GLU A 209 -25.82 -42.66 12.13
C GLU A 209 -26.00 -43.94 11.30
N SER A 210 -26.03 -43.81 9.97
CA SER A 210 -26.31 -44.92 9.05
C SER A 210 -25.11 -45.37 8.24
N GLY A 211 -24.02 -44.59 8.23
CA GLY A 211 -22.85 -44.83 7.37
C GLY A 211 -23.11 -44.56 5.88
N VAL A 212 -24.25 -43.96 5.51
CA VAL A 212 -24.55 -43.67 4.09
C VAL A 212 -23.62 -42.58 3.55
N LEU A 213 -23.03 -42.84 2.39
CA LEU A 213 -22.19 -41.89 1.66
C LEU A 213 -23.04 -41.10 0.65
N LEU A 214 -23.04 -39.79 0.79
CA LEU A 214 -23.66 -38.83 -0.11
C LEU A 214 -22.59 -38.16 -0.98
N PRO A 215 -22.66 -38.26 -2.32
CA PRO A 215 -21.74 -37.55 -3.19
C PRO A 215 -21.97 -36.04 -3.15
N ILE A 216 -20.94 -35.29 -3.53
CA ILE A 216 -21.08 -33.86 -3.80
C ILE A 216 -21.64 -33.73 -5.23
N PRO A 217 -22.81 -33.12 -5.44
CA PRO A 217 -23.34 -32.93 -6.78
C PRO A 217 -22.43 -31.99 -7.57
N PRO A 218 -22.18 -32.26 -8.87
CA PRO A 218 -21.49 -31.32 -9.73
C PRO A 218 -22.30 -30.02 -9.81
N LEU A 219 -21.60 -28.89 -9.92
CA LEU A 219 -22.28 -27.61 -10.10
C LEU A 219 -22.89 -27.57 -11.51
N GLU A 220 -24.20 -27.35 -11.59
CA GLU A 220 -24.89 -27.07 -12.84
C GLU A 220 -24.47 -25.67 -13.33
N ASN A 221 -23.39 -25.61 -14.10
CA ASN A 221 -23.05 -24.40 -14.83
C ASN A 221 -23.96 -24.35 -16.07
N ASN A 222 -25.00 -23.51 -16.02
CA ASN A 222 -25.65 -23.08 -17.25
C ASN A 222 -24.60 -22.31 -18.05
N VAL A 223 -24.00 -22.95 -19.06
CA VAL A 223 -22.96 -22.34 -19.87
C VAL A 223 -23.61 -21.22 -20.67
N GLU A 224 -23.39 -19.98 -20.23
CA GLU A 224 -23.63 -18.83 -21.07
C GLU A 224 -22.77 -19.01 -22.32
N VAL A 225 -23.42 -19.12 -23.48
CA VAL A 225 -22.71 -19.35 -24.74
C VAL A 225 -21.96 -18.07 -25.08
N GLY A 226 -20.65 -18.20 -25.36
CA GLY A 226 -19.80 -17.09 -25.78
C GLY A 226 -20.06 -16.64 -27.22
N ASP A 227 -19.33 -15.61 -27.66
CA ASP A 227 -19.46 -15.06 -29.01
C ASP A 227 -18.58 -15.88 -29.97
N PRO A 228 -19.15 -16.72 -30.86
CA PRO A 228 -18.36 -17.58 -31.74
C PRO A 228 -17.49 -16.79 -32.73
N LEU A 229 -17.73 -15.49 -32.92
CA LEU A 229 -16.87 -14.65 -33.76
C LEU A 229 -15.55 -14.28 -33.05
N LYS A 230 -15.55 -14.23 -31.72
CA LYS A 230 -14.40 -13.85 -30.89
C LYS A 230 -13.78 -15.04 -30.14
N ASP A 231 -14.51 -16.13 -30.05
CA ASP A 231 -14.07 -17.35 -29.39
C ASP A 231 -13.34 -18.23 -30.40
N THR A 232 -12.04 -18.43 -30.17
CA THR A 232 -11.22 -19.35 -30.97
C THR A 232 -11.74 -20.78 -30.82
N PRO A 233 -11.81 -21.57 -31.91
CA PRO A 233 -12.20 -22.96 -31.81
C PRO A 233 -11.19 -23.74 -30.95
N ILE A 234 -11.69 -24.72 -30.20
CA ILE A 234 -10.88 -25.51 -29.27
C ILE A 234 -9.69 -26.18 -29.98
N GLN A 235 -9.89 -26.60 -31.24
CA GLN A 235 -8.84 -27.26 -32.05
C GLN A 235 -7.61 -26.37 -32.26
N ASP A 236 -7.83 -25.09 -32.57
CA ASP A 236 -6.76 -24.13 -32.82
C ASP A 236 -6.12 -23.68 -31.49
N ALA A 237 -6.88 -23.65 -30.40
CA ALA A 237 -6.39 -23.29 -29.07
C ALA A 237 -5.55 -24.40 -28.41
N ASP A 238 -5.91 -25.66 -28.64
CA ASP A 238 -5.21 -26.84 -28.11
C ASP A 238 -3.99 -27.24 -28.96
N GLU A 239 -3.78 -26.58 -30.12
CA GLU A 239 -2.62 -26.85 -30.97
C GLU A 239 -1.31 -26.51 -30.23
N SER A 240 -0.55 -27.54 -29.86
CA SER A 240 0.73 -27.39 -29.16
C SER A 240 1.85 -26.97 -30.12
N THR A 241 1.92 -25.67 -30.44
CA THR A 241 2.94 -25.09 -31.34
C THR A 241 4.22 -24.65 -30.62
N TYR A 242 4.30 -24.73 -29.28
CA TYR A 242 5.42 -24.23 -28.50
C TYR A 242 6.67 -25.14 -28.59
N ASP A 243 7.76 -24.61 -29.15
CA ASP A 243 9.10 -25.22 -29.12
C ASP A 243 9.98 -24.47 -28.10
N ALA A 244 10.20 -25.12 -26.96
CA ALA A 244 10.91 -24.53 -25.83
C ALA A 244 12.38 -24.24 -26.14
N GLU A 245 13.05 -25.09 -26.92
CA GLU A 245 14.51 -25.00 -27.12
C GLU A 245 14.85 -23.79 -27.99
N ALA A 246 14.10 -23.58 -29.08
CA ALA A 246 14.30 -22.46 -29.99
C ALA A 246 13.95 -21.12 -29.34
N GLU A 247 12.85 -21.04 -28.60
CA GLU A 247 12.43 -19.79 -27.96
C GLU A 247 13.35 -19.42 -26.78
N MET A 248 13.69 -20.39 -25.93
CA MET A 248 14.54 -20.12 -24.76
C MET A 248 15.93 -19.69 -25.15
N ALA A 249 16.53 -20.25 -26.22
CA ALA A 249 17.83 -19.82 -26.71
C ALA A 249 17.85 -18.32 -27.03
N LEU A 250 16.85 -17.83 -27.77
CA LEU A 250 16.74 -16.41 -28.12
C LEU A 250 16.48 -15.52 -26.90
N LEU A 251 15.63 -15.97 -25.97
CA LEU A 251 15.34 -15.21 -24.74
C LEU A 251 16.57 -15.11 -23.84
N VAL A 252 17.33 -16.19 -23.70
CA VAL A 252 18.58 -16.23 -22.93
C VAL A 252 19.61 -15.32 -23.57
N GLU A 253 19.81 -15.40 -24.89
CA GLU A 253 20.76 -14.55 -25.61
C GLU A 253 20.44 -13.05 -25.42
N LYS A 254 19.17 -12.65 -25.62
CA LYS A 254 18.75 -11.24 -25.44
C LYS A 254 18.97 -10.74 -24.01
N ARG A 255 18.67 -11.56 -23.00
CA ARG A 255 18.87 -11.21 -21.60
C ARG A 255 20.35 -11.15 -21.24
N LEU A 256 21.13 -12.14 -21.67
CA LEU A 256 22.57 -12.19 -21.46
C LEU A 256 23.24 -10.96 -22.07
N HIS A 257 22.90 -10.63 -23.31
CA HIS A 257 23.43 -9.44 -23.97
C HIS A 257 23.07 -8.15 -23.23
N ALA A 258 21.86 -8.03 -22.67
CA ALA A 258 21.49 -6.87 -21.85
C ALA A 258 22.33 -6.79 -20.55
N MET A 259 22.56 -7.93 -19.88
CA MET A 259 23.38 -8.03 -18.68
C MET A 259 24.85 -7.68 -18.97
N GLU A 260 25.40 -8.21 -20.05
CA GLU A 260 26.77 -7.93 -20.49
C GLU A 260 26.96 -6.45 -20.81
N ASN A 261 26.02 -5.83 -21.53
CA ASN A 261 26.08 -4.40 -21.82
C ASN A 261 26.04 -3.53 -20.56
N TYR A 262 25.20 -3.90 -19.59
CA TYR A 262 25.18 -3.23 -18.30
C TYR A 262 26.52 -3.40 -17.55
N PHE A 263 27.06 -4.62 -17.56
CA PHE A 263 28.33 -4.93 -16.93
C PHE A 263 29.49 -4.15 -17.56
N VAL A 264 29.56 -4.07 -18.89
CA VAL A 264 30.57 -3.27 -19.61
C VAL A 264 30.45 -1.78 -19.26
N LYS A 265 29.23 -1.25 -19.17
CA LYS A 265 29.01 0.14 -18.70
C LYS A 265 29.50 0.34 -17.26
N SER A 266 29.32 -0.66 -16.38
CA SER A 266 29.86 -0.60 -15.02
C SER A 266 31.39 -0.59 -15.02
N LEU A 267 32.03 -1.42 -15.84
CA LEU A 267 33.49 -1.45 -16.00
C LEU A 267 34.01 -0.14 -16.57
N GLN A 268 33.29 0.48 -17.50
CA GLN A 268 33.66 1.79 -18.04
C GLN A 268 33.66 2.86 -16.95
N LYS A 269 32.65 2.87 -16.06
CA LYS A 269 32.62 3.78 -14.90
C LYS A 269 33.80 3.53 -13.96
N SER A 270 34.07 2.27 -13.63
CA SER A 270 35.21 1.90 -12.77
C SER A 270 36.55 2.29 -13.39
N TYR A 271 36.74 2.05 -14.70
CA TYR A 271 37.94 2.45 -15.42
C TYR A 271 38.11 3.98 -15.41
N ALA A 272 37.05 4.74 -15.68
CA ALA A 272 37.09 6.19 -15.66
C ALA A 272 37.51 6.76 -14.29
N PHE A 273 37.16 6.08 -13.21
CA PHE A 273 37.59 6.44 -11.85
C PHE A 273 39.05 6.06 -11.56
N HIS A 274 39.48 4.85 -11.93
CA HIS A 274 40.80 4.33 -11.58
C HIS A 274 41.94 4.80 -12.50
N GLU A 275 41.65 5.09 -13.77
CA GLU A 275 42.68 5.44 -14.75
C GLU A 275 43.44 6.73 -14.41
N PRO A 276 42.79 7.83 -13.98
CA PRO A 276 43.51 9.03 -13.54
C PRO A 276 44.47 8.76 -12.35
N LEU A 277 44.08 7.88 -11.42
CA LEU A 277 44.93 7.49 -10.29
C LEU A 277 46.17 6.73 -10.77
N ARG A 278 46.00 5.83 -11.74
CA ARG A 278 47.10 5.08 -12.35
C ARG A 278 48.06 6.00 -13.11
N VAL A 279 47.52 6.96 -13.86
CA VAL A 279 48.31 7.97 -14.58
C VAL A 279 49.10 8.82 -13.61
N ARG A 280 48.47 9.33 -12.55
CA ARG A 280 49.15 10.09 -11.50
C ARG A 280 50.29 9.28 -10.86
N ASN A 281 50.05 8.02 -10.51
CA ASN A 281 51.10 7.16 -9.96
C ASN A 281 52.29 6.96 -10.94
N ALA A 282 52.01 6.91 -12.25
CA ALA A 282 53.05 6.79 -13.28
C ALA A 282 53.84 8.08 -13.47
N GLU A 283 53.16 9.24 -13.40
CA GLU A 283 53.77 10.56 -13.40
C GLU A 283 54.65 10.76 -12.16
N ASP A 284 54.14 10.39 -10.98
CA ASP A 284 54.89 10.44 -9.71
C ASP A 284 56.13 9.53 -9.76
N MET A 285 56.01 8.31 -10.30
CA MET A 285 57.15 7.41 -10.51
C MET A 285 58.19 8.00 -11.47
N ARG A 286 57.73 8.66 -12.54
CA ARG A 286 58.62 9.30 -13.51
C ARG A 286 59.32 10.52 -12.89
N ALA A 287 58.59 11.34 -12.14
CA ALA A 287 59.14 12.48 -11.40
C ALA A 287 60.22 11.99 -10.42
N PHE A 288 59.91 10.96 -9.62
CA PHE A 288 60.89 10.32 -8.73
C PHE A 288 62.15 9.85 -9.47
N GLN A 289 62.02 9.24 -10.65
CA GLN A 289 63.18 8.83 -11.44
C GLN A 289 64.02 10.01 -11.92
N VAL A 290 63.39 11.13 -12.30
CA VAL A 290 64.08 12.37 -12.68
C VAL A 290 64.81 12.95 -11.47
N ASP A 291 64.13 13.06 -10.32
CA ASP A 291 64.71 13.56 -9.06
C ASP A 291 65.92 12.74 -8.62
N VAL A 292 65.87 11.40 -8.79
CA VAL A 292 67.01 10.51 -8.52
C VAL A 292 68.19 10.81 -9.45
N VAL A 293 67.94 11.07 -10.73
CA VAL A 293 68.99 11.43 -11.70
C VAL A 293 69.58 12.81 -11.38
N GLU A 294 68.76 13.78 -11.01
CA GLU A 294 69.20 15.11 -10.59
C GLU A 294 70.01 15.07 -9.30
N ALA A 295 69.56 14.32 -8.29
CA ALA A 295 70.31 14.12 -7.06
C ALA A 295 71.64 13.39 -7.29
N ALA A 296 71.67 12.39 -8.19
CA ALA A 296 72.88 11.69 -8.55
C ALA A 296 73.87 12.58 -9.34
N SER A 297 73.38 13.44 -10.23
CA SER A 297 74.22 14.38 -11.00
C SER A 297 74.79 15.48 -10.09
N ALA A 298 73.99 16.01 -9.15
CA ALA A 298 74.45 16.93 -8.13
C ALA A 298 75.54 16.30 -7.23
N ALA A 299 75.29 15.10 -6.70
CA ALA A 299 76.27 14.38 -5.88
C ALA A 299 77.55 14.01 -6.65
N LEU A 300 77.47 13.77 -7.97
CA LEU A 300 78.64 13.57 -8.83
C LEU A 300 79.40 14.88 -9.03
N ALA A 301 78.70 15.98 -9.30
CA ALA A 301 79.31 17.30 -9.46
C ALA A 301 80.05 17.73 -8.19
N GLU A 302 79.45 17.57 -7.01
CA GLU A 302 80.10 17.83 -5.72
C GLU A 302 81.39 17.01 -5.55
N LYS A 303 81.35 15.71 -5.88
CA LYS A 303 82.54 14.85 -5.81
C LYS A 303 83.63 15.26 -6.81
N LEU A 304 83.26 15.64 -8.02
CA LEU A 304 84.21 16.10 -9.05
C LEU A 304 84.85 17.45 -8.69
N VAL A 305 84.13 18.32 -7.98
CA VAL A 305 84.67 19.57 -7.44
C VAL A 305 85.57 19.31 -6.22
N ALA A 306 85.27 18.30 -5.40
CA ALA A 306 86.06 17.92 -4.24
C ALA A 306 87.37 17.16 -4.58
N ASP A 307 87.42 16.44 -5.71
CA ASP A 307 88.62 15.73 -6.17
C ASP A 307 89.66 16.68 -6.79
N ASP A 308 90.60 17.16 -5.98
CA ASP A 308 91.70 18.07 -6.39
C ASP A 308 92.77 17.44 -7.31
N SER A 309 92.62 16.16 -7.68
CA SER A 309 93.71 15.38 -8.30
C SER A 309 93.74 15.40 -9.83
N SER A 310 92.74 15.98 -10.51
CA SER A 310 92.75 16.10 -11.98
C SER A 310 92.00 17.34 -12.47
N SER A 311 92.67 18.21 -13.22
CA SER A 311 92.10 19.47 -13.69
C SER A 311 91.08 19.27 -14.81
N LEU A 312 89.91 19.89 -14.66
CA LEU A 312 88.85 19.87 -15.68
C LEU A 312 89.33 20.48 -17.01
N PRO A 313 88.85 20.00 -18.18
CA PRO A 313 89.17 20.57 -19.49
C PRO A 313 88.85 22.07 -19.58
N ALA A 314 89.69 22.83 -20.29
CA ALA A 314 89.61 24.31 -20.31
C ALA A 314 88.22 24.85 -20.71
N TRP A 315 87.57 24.24 -21.70
CA TRP A 315 86.25 24.68 -22.15
C TRP A 315 85.13 24.46 -21.11
N TRP A 316 85.26 23.48 -20.20
CA TRP A 316 84.30 23.31 -19.10
C TRP A 316 84.42 24.44 -18.09
N LYS A 317 85.66 24.86 -17.80
CA LYS A 317 85.91 25.97 -16.86
C LYS A 317 85.38 27.29 -17.41
N GLU A 318 85.57 27.52 -18.70
CA GLU A 318 85.01 28.70 -19.39
C GLU A 318 83.47 28.67 -19.42
N ALA A 319 82.85 27.49 -19.53
CA ALA A 319 81.39 27.34 -19.51
C ALA A 319 80.78 27.46 -18.11
N VAL A 320 81.49 27.03 -17.06
CA VAL A 320 81.02 27.10 -15.66
C VAL A 320 81.22 28.49 -15.05
N ALA A 321 82.28 29.21 -15.44
CA ALA A 321 82.57 30.54 -14.94
C ALA A 321 81.39 31.53 -14.93
N PRO A 322 80.62 31.72 -16.04
CA PRO A 322 79.47 32.62 -16.03
C PRO A 322 78.36 32.13 -15.08
N HIS A 323 78.16 30.83 -14.92
CA HIS A 323 77.17 30.30 -13.98
C HIS A 323 77.59 30.50 -12.53
N VAL A 324 78.88 30.47 -12.21
CA VAL A 324 79.37 30.81 -10.86
C VAL A 324 79.18 32.30 -10.59
N GLU A 325 79.48 33.16 -11.58
CA GLU A 325 79.24 34.60 -11.47
C GLU A 325 77.73 34.90 -11.31
N GLU A 326 76.86 34.28 -12.10
CA GLU A 326 75.40 34.38 -11.98
C GLU A 326 74.91 33.90 -10.61
N VAL A 327 75.39 32.76 -10.11
CA VAL A 327 75.02 32.25 -8.78
C VAL A 327 75.56 33.15 -7.66
N GLU A 328 76.78 33.69 -7.79
CA GLU A 328 77.31 34.67 -6.83
C GLU A 328 76.51 35.98 -6.85
N GLU A 329 76.07 36.43 -8.03
CA GLU A 329 75.19 37.58 -8.17
C GLU A 329 73.80 37.32 -7.58
N GLU A 330 73.22 36.14 -7.80
CA GLU A 330 71.96 35.71 -7.17
C GLU A 330 72.10 35.58 -5.65
N LEU A 331 73.23 35.04 -5.16
CA LEU A 331 73.52 34.96 -3.72
C LEU A 331 73.74 36.34 -3.10
N ARG A 332 74.39 37.26 -3.80
CA ARG A 332 74.52 38.66 -3.36
C ARG A 332 73.17 39.37 -3.40
N ALA A 333 72.37 39.19 -4.46
CA ALA A 333 71.04 39.78 -4.58
C ALA A 333 70.05 39.21 -3.54
N THR A 334 70.13 37.92 -3.23
CA THR A 334 69.35 37.30 -2.13
C THR A 334 69.85 37.76 -0.77
N ALA A 335 71.16 37.84 -0.54
CA ALA A 335 71.73 38.40 0.69
C ALA A 335 71.40 39.89 0.87
N GLU A 336 71.35 40.68 -0.20
CA GLU A 336 70.91 42.08 -0.18
C GLU A 336 69.40 42.17 0.08
N ARG A 337 68.58 41.29 -0.51
CA ARG A 337 67.14 41.21 -0.19
C ARG A 337 66.88 40.76 1.24
N GLU A 338 67.64 39.81 1.76
CA GLU A 338 67.56 39.35 3.15
C GLU A 338 68.11 40.40 4.12
N ALA A 339 69.19 41.10 3.78
CA ALA A 339 69.71 42.21 4.58
C ALA A 339 68.78 43.42 4.54
N ALA A 340 68.11 43.70 3.41
CA ALA A 340 67.07 44.71 3.30
C ALA A 340 65.81 44.31 4.10
N ALA A 341 65.41 43.04 4.07
CA ALA A 341 64.30 42.52 4.88
C ALA A 341 64.65 42.52 6.38
N ALA A 342 65.90 42.22 6.76
CA ALA A 342 66.39 42.28 8.13
C ALA A 342 66.58 43.73 8.63
N ALA A 343 66.99 44.66 7.77
CA ALA A 343 67.05 46.09 8.09
C ALA A 343 65.64 46.71 8.19
N ALA A 344 64.68 46.27 7.36
CA ALA A 344 63.27 46.62 7.49
C ALA A 344 62.69 46.07 8.81
N ALA A 345 63.00 44.83 9.17
CA ALA A 345 62.61 44.25 10.45
C ALA A 345 63.29 44.94 11.67
N ALA A 346 64.53 45.41 11.55
CA ALA A 346 65.21 46.17 12.62
C ALA A 346 64.69 47.61 12.79
N ALA A 347 64.22 48.26 11.70
CA ALA A 347 63.55 49.55 11.74
C ALA A 347 62.10 49.47 12.31
N GLU A 348 61.43 48.32 12.13
CA GLU A 348 60.15 48.01 12.78
C GLU A 348 60.33 47.70 14.30
N VAL A 349 61.48 47.15 14.72
CA VAL A 349 61.77 46.89 16.15
C VAL A 349 62.15 48.15 16.96
N GLU A 350 62.70 49.21 16.36
CA GLU A 350 62.87 50.52 17.02
C GLU A 350 61.59 51.39 17.01
N THR A 351 60.55 51.01 16.27
CA THR A 351 59.25 51.70 16.24
C THR A 351 58.14 50.99 17.02
N GLU A 352 58.36 49.75 17.48
CA GLU A 352 57.44 48.99 18.36
C GLU A 352 57.97 48.76 19.80
N ALA A 353 58.91 49.59 20.27
CA ALA A 353 59.18 49.76 21.70
C ALA A 353 58.34 50.92 22.28
N GLY A 354 57.02 50.89 22.06
CA GLY A 354 56.17 51.95 22.60
C GLY A 354 54.70 51.98 22.17
N TYR A 355 53.94 50.89 22.30
CA TYR A 355 52.60 50.92 22.90
C TYR A 355 51.98 49.51 22.90
N GLY A 356 51.67 48.99 24.09
CA GLY A 356 50.86 47.79 24.27
C GLY A 356 49.41 48.17 24.59
N VAL A 357 48.46 47.49 23.97
CA VAL A 357 47.02 47.39 24.31
C VAL A 357 46.56 46.05 23.71
N ASP A 358 46.21 45.01 24.47
CA ASP A 358 45.00 44.73 25.29
C ASP A 358 43.65 44.64 24.53
N THR A 359 43.09 43.42 24.59
CA THR A 359 41.66 43.04 24.75
C THR A 359 40.56 43.45 23.75
N ASN A 360 39.90 42.39 23.26
CA ASN A 360 38.45 42.12 23.14
C ASN A 360 37.52 42.90 22.18
N ASP A 361 36.49 42.13 21.80
CA ASP A 361 35.09 42.48 21.51
C ASP A 361 34.62 42.61 20.05
N ASP A 362 33.91 41.54 19.66
CA ASP A 362 32.48 41.48 19.32
C ASP A 362 31.91 42.03 18.00
N SER A 363 31.20 41.10 17.33
CA SER A 363 29.89 41.23 16.65
C SER A 363 29.81 42.08 15.36
N ASP A 364 29.01 41.80 14.34
CA ASP A 364 27.81 40.95 14.17
C ASP A 364 27.58 40.75 12.65
N SER A 365 27.22 39.55 12.21
CA SER A 365 25.91 39.15 11.65
C SER A 365 25.57 39.60 10.21
N ASP A 366 25.38 38.63 9.30
CA ASP A 366 24.07 38.44 8.66
C ASP A 366 23.94 37.02 8.05
N SER A 367 22.79 36.41 8.33
CA SER A 367 22.35 35.05 7.97
C SER A 367 21.54 35.01 6.67
N ASP A 368 21.46 33.83 6.04
CA ASP A 368 20.27 33.18 5.43
C ASP A 368 20.75 31.81 4.84
N ASP A 369 20.40 30.66 5.44
CA ASP A 369 19.24 29.76 5.14
C ASP A 369 19.17 29.29 3.67
N ASP A 370 18.91 28.04 3.25
CA ASP A 370 18.67 26.71 3.81
C ASP A 370 18.56 25.76 2.56
N GLU A 371 18.37 24.46 2.79
CA GLU A 371 17.94 23.39 1.88
C GLU A 371 19.02 22.54 1.19
N GLY A 372 19.20 21.35 1.77
CA GLY A 372 19.76 20.18 1.11
C GLY A 372 18.66 19.26 0.55
N GLU A 373 19.01 18.53 -0.50
CA GLU A 373 18.36 17.28 -0.87
C GLU A 373 19.45 16.27 -1.26
N GLY A 374 19.59 15.23 -0.43
CA GLY A 374 20.30 14.01 -0.75
C GLY A 374 19.28 12.92 -1.05
N GLU A 375 19.29 12.38 -2.26
CA GLU A 375 18.57 11.17 -2.62
C GLU A 375 19.53 9.97 -2.54
N GLU A 376 19.41 9.21 -1.46
CA GLU A 376 19.83 7.82 -1.39
C GLU A 376 18.67 6.93 -1.85
N GLU A 377 18.81 6.25 -2.98
CA GLU A 377 18.04 5.03 -3.27
C GLU A 377 19.03 3.88 -3.54
N GLY A 378 19.31 3.14 -2.48
CA GLY A 378 19.83 1.78 -2.55
C GLY A 378 18.78 0.84 -1.95
N GLU A 379 18.12 0.05 -2.79
CA GLU A 379 17.32 -1.09 -2.32
C GLU A 379 17.87 -2.38 -2.95
N GLU A 380 18.56 -3.14 -2.09
CA GLU A 380 18.95 -4.53 -2.30
C GLU A 380 17.71 -5.42 -2.39
N ILE A 381 17.56 -6.18 -3.46
CA ILE A 381 16.73 -7.38 -3.48
C ILE A 381 17.58 -8.55 -3.98
N SER A 382 18.06 -9.36 -3.03
CA SER A 382 18.27 -10.78 -3.27
C SER A 382 18.05 -11.58 -1.99
N ARG A 383 16.99 -12.41 -2.00
CA ARG A 383 17.02 -13.69 -1.26
C ARG A 383 16.02 -14.68 -1.86
N THR A 384 16.65 -15.67 -2.48
CA THR A 384 16.23 -17.03 -2.73
C THR A 384 15.18 -17.61 -1.76
N HIS A 385 14.17 -18.27 -2.32
CA HIS A 385 13.40 -19.30 -1.63
C HIS A 385 13.53 -20.61 -2.40
N GLU A 386 14.26 -21.56 -1.82
CA GLU A 386 14.23 -22.98 -2.18
C GLU A 386 12.95 -23.60 -1.63
N GLY A 387 12.40 -24.54 -2.40
CA GLY A 387 11.27 -25.35 -1.98
C GLY A 387 11.63 -26.42 -0.96
N LYS A 388 10.63 -26.74 -0.15
CA LYS A 388 10.27 -28.10 0.24
C LYS A 388 8.77 -28.21 0.39
#